data_AF-A0A355F7C2-F1
#
_entry.id   AF-A0A355F7C2-F1
#
_cell.length_a   1.000
_cell.length_b   1.000
_cell.length_c   1.000
_cell.angle_alpha   90.00
_cell.angle_beta   90.00
_cell.angle_gamma   90.00
#
_symmetry.space_group_name_H-M   'P 1'
#
loop_
_entity.id
_entity.type
_entity.pdbx_description
1 polymer ?
#
loop_
_entity_poly.entity_id
_entity_poly.type
_entity_poly.pdbx_seq_one_letter_code
_entity_poly.pdbx_strand_id
1 'polypeptide(L)'
;MEGSRPGLGPDVVERAVARLTARVEGQAERIRRGVEQVAARWWPEDGDAEAFVAFCAESFLAEPEALGAAFQKLETLLEQIDGRIHEIRREVMTPIEVDTGEVTSLDRLFADFDLAPHIDDDLFKTKVAFLALLNFPVHTLAERVEQAGGWDRATWARSRLMDRFALRIPAAVAQELNKASLAAEHYISEYNIRLDRLLAENGERLFPEGLALISHWGLRDELASHYVTPDGLARQRTIQRVMERIIRQEIPAAVIGNPALLWNPFTNEVRAAEAGAATPAGAEEREPDTRYAKLLAYFHAARLQDPYAPTAPTFLHRSFERNRQMTADEVEALLVSVLEAPEVKDLGALIRDRVGRPLEPFDIWYPGFKSRGSHSEELLDKTVRERFPTLEAFQAALPATLEALGFTPERARWLAEHIQVDPARGAGHALPAQRREDKTHLRTRVPRGGMSYQGYNVALHELGHNVEEVFSLNGIDHWSLAGIPNNAFTEAMAFTFQHRDLELLGLQEPGGDAEHNEALGTLWNTYEISGVSLVDLRVWQWLYEHPEA
;
A
#
# COMPACT_ATOMS: atom_id res chain seq x y z
N MET A 1 25.08 14.42 -0.59
CA MET A 1 25.34 15.42 -1.64
C MET A 1 24.05 16.18 -1.88
N GLU A 2 23.92 17.39 -1.33
CA GLU A 2 22.84 18.31 -1.71
C GLU A 2 23.11 18.81 -3.12
N GLY A 3 22.62 18.09 -4.12
CA GLY A 3 22.58 18.58 -5.49
C GLY A 3 21.60 19.75 -5.54
N SER A 4 22.12 20.98 -5.62
CA SER A 4 21.27 22.15 -5.86
C SER A 4 20.43 21.91 -7.10
N ARG A 5 19.13 22.19 -6.99
CA ARG A 5 18.17 22.00 -8.06
C ARG A 5 18.66 22.68 -9.35
N PRO A 6 18.83 21.95 -10.47
CA PRO A 6 19.00 22.60 -11.77
C PRO A 6 17.66 23.27 -12.09
N GLY A 7 17.63 24.60 -12.03
CA GLY A 7 16.48 25.42 -12.38
C GLY A 7 16.98 26.72 -12.98
N LEU A 8 16.16 27.34 -13.83
CA LEU A 8 16.52 28.61 -14.45
C LEU A 8 16.45 29.75 -13.42
N GLY A 9 17.37 30.71 -13.53
CA GLY A 9 17.41 31.88 -12.66
C GLY A 9 16.22 32.84 -12.89
N PRO A 10 15.90 33.68 -11.89
CA PRO A 10 14.72 34.56 -11.91
C PRO A 10 14.71 35.52 -13.10
N ASP A 11 15.87 36.00 -13.55
CA ASP A 11 15.96 36.91 -14.70
C ASP A 11 15.44 36.27 -16.00
N VAL A 12 15.66 34.97 -16.20
CA VAL A 12 15.20 34.24 -17.40
C VAL A 12 13.68 34.04 -17.34
N VAL A 13 13.16 33.76 -16.14
CA VAL A 13 11.71 33.64 -15.89
C VAL A 13 11.01 34.96 -16.21
N GLU A 14 11.48 36.08 -15.67
CA GLU A 14 10.88 37.40 -15.92
C GLU A 14 10.91 37.78 -17.40
N ARG A 15 12.00 37.44 -18.12
CA ARG A 15 12.07 37.64 -19.58
C ARG A 15 10.98 36.86 -20.33
N ALA A 16 10.75 35.59 -19.98
CA ALA A 16 9.72 34.77 -20.60
C ALA A 16 8.31 35.29 -20.28
N VAL A 17 8.05 35.65 -19.01
CA VAL A 17 6.78 36.24 -18.58
C VAL A 17 6.50 37.54 -19.35
N ALA A 18 7.46 38.48 -19.38
CA ALA A 18 7.31 39.75 -20.07
C ALA A 18 7.01 39.58 -21.58
N ARG A 19 7.68 38.62 -22.23
CA ARG A 19 7.46 38.31 -23.65
C ARG A 19 6.05 37.77 -23.91
N LEU A 20 5.51 36.95 -23.01
CA LEU A 20 4.16 36.38 -23.12
C LEU A 20 3.08 37.43 -22.81
N THR A 21 3.23 38.19 -21.73
CA THR A 21 2.25 39.22 -21.34
C THR A 21 2.15 40.36 -22.36
N ALA A 22 3.19 40.60 -23.15
CA ALA A 22 3.14 41.56 -24.26
C ALA A 22 2.29 41.07 -25.45
N ARG A 23 1.97 39.77 -25.53
CA ARG A 23 1.20 39.16 -26.63
C ARG A 23 -0.18 38.69 -26.21
N VAL A 24 -0.36 38.37 -24.93
CA VAL A 24 -1.60 37.80 -24.38
C VAL A 24 -2.10 38.69 -23.26
N GLU A 25 -3.23 39.37 -23.49
CA GLU A 25 -3.85 40.26 -22.53
C GLU A 25 -4.72 39.49 -21.51
N GLY A 26 -4.80 40.00 -20.27
CA GLY A 26 -5.73 39.48 -19.25
C GLY A 26 -5.35 38.15 -18.59
N GLN A 27 -4.17 37.59 -18.87
CA GLN A 27 -3.76 36.26 -18.38
C GLN A 27 -2.43 36.25 -17.61
N ALA A 28 -2.02 37.39 -17.06
CA ALA A 28 -0.71 37.57 -16.44
C ALA A 28 -0.38 36.53 -15.34
N GLU A 29 -1.34 36.24 -14.45
CA GLU A 29 -1.16 35.25 -13.37
C GLU A 29 -0.96 33.82 -13.92
N ARG A 30 -1.74 33.42 -14.93
CA ARG A 30 -1.61 32.10 -15.56
C ARG A 30 -0.28 31.96 -16.28
N ILE A 31 0.15 33.01 -16.97
CA ILE A 31 1.45 33.07 -17.64
C ILE A 31 2.58 32.91 -16.62
N ARG A 32 2.57 33.73 -15.56
CA ARG A 32 3.60 33.70 -14.51
C ARG A 32 3.70 32.32 -13.88
N ARG A 33 2.57 31.78 -13.39
CA ARG A 33 2.52 30.45 -12.79
C ARG A 33 3.02 29.37 -13.76
N GLY A 34 2.56 29.38 -15.00
CA GLY A 34 3.00 28.42 -16.02
C GLY A 34 4.50 28.45 -16.26
N VAL A 35 5.07 29.65 -16.47
CA VAL A 35 6.51 29.84 -16.72
C VAL A 35 7.35 29.40 -15.51
N GLU A 36 6.93 29.75 -14.29
CA GLU A 36 7.63 29.35 -13.06
C GLU A 36 7.60 27.83 -12.85
N GLN A 37 6.47 27.17 -13.16
CA GLN A 37 6.34 25.71 -13.09
C GLN A 37 7.29 24.99 -14.06
N VAL A 38 7.43 25.50 -15.28
CA VAL A 38 8.38 24.99 -16.28
C VAL A 38 9.81 25.25 -15.81
N ALA A 39 10.14 26.47 -15.38
CA ALA A 39 11.49 26.86 -14.97
C ALA A 39 12.02 26.02 -13.79
N ALA A 40 11.14 25.68 -12.84
CA ALA A 40 11.48 24.83 -11.69
C ALA A 40 11.88 23.39 -12.08
N ARG A 41 11.56 22.97 -13.30
CA ARG A 41 11.82 21.64 -13.84
C ARG A 41 12.60 21.68 -15.15
N TRP A 42 13.14 22.83 -15.57
CA TRP A 42 13.91 22.95 -16.81
C TRP A 42 15.40 22.76 -16.52
N TRP A 43 15.99 21.69 -17.06
CA TRP A 43 17.36 21.29 -16.77
C TRP A 43 18.29 21.56 -17.97
N PRO A 44 19.62 21.52 -17.82
CA PRO A 44 20.54 21.83 -18.92
C PRO A 44 20.33 21.02 -20.20
N GLU A 45 19.92 19.75 -20.09
CA GLU A 45 19.57 18.88 -21.21
C GLU A 45 18.31 19.33 -21.97
N ASP A 46 17.49 20.20 -21.39
CA ASP A 46 16.27 20.67 -22.01
C ASP A 46 16.49 21.84 -22.97
N GLY A 47 17.61 22.55 -22.82
CA GLY A 47 17.96 23.71 -23.61
C GLY A 47 18.45 24.86 -22.73
N ASP A 48 19.06 25.85 -23.36
CA ASP A 48 19.52 27.06 -22.69
C ASP A 48 18.37 28.05 -22.40
N ALA A 49 18.72 29.22 -21.86
CA ALA A 49 17.77 30.28 -21.53
C ALA A 49 16.97 30.77 -22.76
N GLU A 50 17.57 30.81 -23.95
CA GLU A 50 16.86 31.26 -25.16
C GLU A 50 15.89 30.19 -25.64
N ALA A 51 16.28 28.91 -25.59
CA ALA A 51 15.40 27.79 -25.89
C ALA A 51 14.18 27.77 -24.96
N PHE A 52 14.39 28.01 -23.65
CA PHE A 52 13.28 28.12 -22.68
C PHE A 52 12.32 29.27 -23.01
N VAL A 53 12.85 30.48 -23.26
CA VAL A 53 12.01 31.67 -23.58
C VAL A 53 11.25 31.45 -24.88
N ALA A 54 11.87 30.85 -25.89
CA ALA A 54 11.24 30.52 -27.16
C ALA A 54 10.12 29.49 -26.96
N PHE A 55 10.41 28.39 -26.24
CA PHE A 55 9.43 27.36 -25.92
C PHE A 55 8.19 27.94 -25.24
N CYS A 56 8.38 28.77 -24.20
CA CYS A 56 7.26 29.39 -23.48
C CYS A 56 6.42 30.27 -24.42
N ALA A 57 7.06 31.06 -25.27
CA ALA A 57 6.37 31.95 -26.21
C ALA A 57 5.59 31.22 -27.31
N GLU A 58 6.04 30.04 -27.72
CA GLU A 58 5.44 29.22 -28.77
C GLU A 58 4.38 28.25 -28.25
N SER A 59 4.50 27.80 -27.00
CA SER A 59 3.69 26.71 -26.46
C SER A 59 2.56 27.16 -25.53
N PHE A 60 2.46 28.45 -25.22
CA PHE A 60 1.38 28.99 -24.39
C PHE A 60 0.06 29.07 -25.19
N LEU A 61 -0.98 28.41 -24.70
CA LEU A 61 -2.30 28.30 -25.32
C LEU A 61 -3.23 29.37 -24.73
N ALA A 62 -3.31 30.53 -25.36
CA ALA A 62 -4.12 31.66 -24.87
C ALA A 62 -5.63 31.41 -24.96
N GLU A 63 -6.09 30.70 -25.99
CA GLU A 63 -7.52 30.49 -26.27
C GLU A 63 -8.12 29.34 -25.44
N PRO A 64 -9.28 29.54 -24.78
CA PRO A 64 -9.93 28.49 -23.98
C PRO A 64 -10.25 27.20 -24.75
N GLU A 65 -10.62 27.32 -26.04
CA GLU A 65 -10.92 26.15 -26.89
C GLU A 65 -9.66 25.31 -27.16
N ALA A 66 -8.53 25.97 -27.47
CA ALA A 66 -7.25 25.30 -27.66
C ALA A 66 -6.77 24.62 -26.37
N LEU A 67 -6.99 25.27 -25.22
CA LEU A 67 -6.67 24.72 -23.90
C LEU A 67 -7.50 23.46 -23.60
N GLY A 68 -8.81 23.51 -23.88
CA GLY A 68 -9.72 22.36 -23.72
C GLY A 68 -9.34 21.19 -24.64
N ALA A 69 -9.05 21.47 -25.91
CA ALA A 69 -8.63 20.46 -26.88
C ALA A 69 -7.28 19.82 -26.49
N ALA A 70 -6.33 20.61 -25.99
CA ALA A 70 -5.04 20.11 -25.50
C ALA A 70 -5.23 19.20 -24.28
N PHE A 71 -6.09 19.58 -23.33
CA PHE A 71 -6.40 18.76 -22.16
C PHE A 71 -7.00 17.40 -22.55
N GLN A 72 -8.04 17.41 -23.40
CA GLN A 72 -8.68 16.17 -23.87
C GLN A 72 -7.68 15.25 -24.58
N LYS A 73 -6.83 15.82 -25.44
CA LYS A 73 -5.81 15.05 -26.15
C LYS A 73 -4.77 14.46 -25.20
N LEU A 74 -4.32 15.22 -24.20
CA LEU A 74 -3.41 14.71 -23.17
C LEU A 74 -4.06 13.57 -22.39
N GLU A 75 -5.29 13.76 -21.93
CA GLU A 75 -6.04 12.76 -21.17
C GLU A 75 -6.19 11.45 -21.95
N THR A 76 -6.66 11.52 -23.21
CA THR A 76 -6.81 10.32 -24.06
C THR A 76 -5.47 9.62 -24.34
N LEU A 77 -4.41 10.37 -24.64
CA LEU A 77 -3.12 9.75 -24.97
C LEU A 77 -2.47 9.13 -23.74
N LEU A 78 -2.56 9.77 -22.57
CA LEU A 78 -2.00 9.26 -21.33
C LEU A 78 -2.75 8.02 -20.84
N GLU A 79 -4.08 7.97 -20.96
CA GLU A 79 -4.87 6.75 -20.71
C GLU A 79 -4.36 5.58 -21.56
N GLN A 80 -4.11 5.81 -22.84
CA GLN A 80 -3.62 4.75 -23.73
C GLN A 80 -2.17 4.37 -23.43
N ILE A 81 -1.28 5.32 -23.12
CA ILE A 81 0.12 5.02 -22.78
C ILE A 81 0.20 4.23 -21.47
N ASP A 82 -0.43 4.73 -20.41
CA ASP A 82 -0.37 4.13 -19.08
C ASP A 82 -1.08 2.77 -19.06
N GLY A 83 -2.23 2.65 -19.75
CA GLY A 83 -2.92 1.38 -19.95
C GLY A 83 -2.05 0.29 -20.58
N ARG A 84 -1.34 0.63 -21.67
CA ARG A 84 -0.52 -0.36 -22.40
C ARG A 84 0.71 -0.78 -21.63
N ILE A 85 1.31 0.14 -20.88
CA ILE A 85 2.48 -0.18 -20.05
C ILE A 85 2.05 -1.04 -18.88
N HIS A 86 0.91 -0.72 -18.27
CA HIS A 86 0.32 -1.55 -17.24
C HIS A 86 0.01 -2.97 -17.75
N GLU A 87 -0.56 -3.10 -18.97
CA GLU A 87 -0.80 -4.39 -19.63
C GLU A 87 0.50 -5.18 -19.84
N ILE A 88 1.56 -4.55 -20.37
CA ILE A 88 2.87 -5.19 -20.53
C ILE A 88 3.42 -5.65 -19.18
N ARG A 89 3.34 -4.79 -18.16
CA ARG A 89 3.83 -5.13 -16.81
C ARG A 89 3.06 -6.31 -16.23
N ARG A 90 1.73 -6.32 -16.36
CA ARG A 90 0.88 -7.44 -15.93
C ARG A 90 1.32 -8.75 -16.59
N GLU A 91 1.52 -8.75 -17.91
CA GLU A 91 1.94 -9.95 -18.65
C GLU A 91 3.30 -10.47 -18.18
N VAL A 92 4.26 -9.56 -18.02
CA VAL A 92 5.61 -9.87 -17.51
C VAL A 92 5.58 -10.44 -16.10
N MET A 93 4.66 -9.94 -15.26
CA MET A 93 4.52 -10.38 -13.87
C MET A 93 3.63 -11.63 -13.70
N THR A 94 2.94 -12.09 -14.74
CA THR A 94 2.03 -13.25 -14.69
C THR A 94 2.67 -14.47 -14.02
N PRO A 95 3.90 -14.93 -14.36
CA PRO A 95 4.48 -16.10 -13.70
C PRO A 95 4.77 -15.90 -12.21
N ILE A 96 5.02 -14.65 -11.79
CA ILE A 96 5.33 -14.28 -10.41
C ILE A 96 4.05 -14.20 -9.56
N GLU A 97 3.00 -13.62 -10.11
CA GLU A 97 1.80 -13.24 -9.34
C GLU A 97 0.65 -14.24 -9.49
N VAL A 98 0.55 -14.89 -10.66
CA VAL A 98 -0.52 -15.81 -11.03
C VAL A 98 -0.01 -17.25 -10.94
N ASP A 99 -0.84 -18.17 -10.45
CA ASP A 99 -0.45 -19.57 -10.30
C ASP A 99 -0.49 -20.35 -11.63
N THR A 100 0.48 -20.08 -12.52
CA THR A 100 0.57 -20.66 -13.86
C THR A 100 1.65 -21.75 -14.01
N GLY A 101 2.46 -22.02 -12.99
CA GLY A 101 3.52 -23.04 -13.06
C GLY A 101 4.67 -22.87 -12.06
N GLU A 102 5.85 -23.40 -12.39
CA GLU A 102 7.07 -23.15 -11.61
C GLU A 102 7.67 -21.78 -11.98
N VAL A 103 8.08 -20.99 -10.98
CA VAL A 103 8.79 -19.72 -11.22
C VAL A 103 10.25 -20.00 -11.54
N THR A 104 10.68 -19.63 -12.74
CA THR A 104 12.05 -19.82 -13.22
C THR A 104 12.94 -18.64 -12.86
N SER A 105 14.26 -18.81 -13.05
CA SER A 105 15.21 -17.69 -12.95
C SER A 105 14.97 -16.62 -14.01
N LEU A 106 14.47 -16.98 -15.20
CA LEU A 106 14.16 -16.03 -16.26
C LEU A 106 12.98 -15.12 -15.86
N ASP A 107 11.95 -15.69 -15.24
CA ASP A 107 10.80 -14.92 -14.76
C ASP A 107 11.23 -13.87 -13.73
N ARG A 108 12.16 -14.21 -12.84
CA ARG A 108 12.72 -13.27 -11.87
C ARG A 108 13.49 -12.12 -12.53
N LEU A 109 14.26 -12.41 -13.59
CA LEU A 109 14.96 -11.37 -14.34
C LEU A 109 13.99 -10.43 -15.06
N PHE A 110 12.89 -10.97 -15.59
CA PHE A 110 11.84 -10.16 -16.22
C PHE A 110 11.01 -9.40 -15.18
N ALA A 111 10.87 -9.90 -13.94
CA ALA A 111 10.22 -9.17 -12.86
C ALA A 111 10.92 -7.83 -12.55
N ASP A 112 12.24 -7.73 -12.81
CA ASP A 112 13.02 -6.48 -12.68
C ASP A 112 12.87 -5.54 -13.90
N PHE A 113 12.20 -5.96 -14.98
CA PHE A 113 11.98 -5.15 -16.17
C PHE A 113 10.76 -4.24 -16.01
N ASP A 114 10.99 -2.95 -15.81
CA ASP A 114 9.96 -1.92 -15.70
C ASP A 114 10.18 -0.77 -16.71
N LEU A 115 9.16 -0.50 -17.52
CA LEU A 115 9.16 0.56 -18.54
C LEU A 115 8.62 1.89 -18.01
N ALA A 116 7.83 1.87 -16.93
CA ALA A 116 7.10 3.05 -16.47
C ALA A 116 8.01 4.24 -16.13
N PRO A 117 9.16 4.08 -15.44
CA PRO A 117 10.04 5.20 -15.09
C PRO A 117 10.60 5.96 -16.30
N HIS A 118 10.75 5.29 -17.45
CA HIS A 118 11.31 5.91 -18.65
C HIS A 118 10.30 6.81 -19.39
N ILE A 119 9.01 6.60 -19.20
CA ILE A 119 7.96 7.40 -19.85
C ILE A 119 7.97 8.83 -19.36
N ASP A 120 8.12 9.03 -18.05
CA ASP A 120 8.17 10.38 -17.50
C ASP A 120 9.38 11.15 -18.03
N ASP A 121 10.55 10.52 -18.05
CA ASP A 121 11.75 11.09 -18.66
C ASP A 121 11.51 11.49 -20.12
N ASP A 122 10.85 10.63 -20.90
CA ASP A 122 10.58 10.90 -22.32
C ASP A 122 9.51 11.98 -22.53
N LEU A 123 8.50 12.09 -21.66
CA LEU A 123 7.51 13.18 -21.67
C LEU A 123 8.17 14.54 -21.39
N PHE A 124 9.21 14.59 -20.56
CA PHE A 124 10.03 15.80 -20.39
C PHE A 124 10.94 16.06 -21.60
N LYS A 125 11.67 15.04 -22.10
CA LYS A 125 12.56 15.19 -23.27
C LYS A 125 11.82 15.69 -24.52
N THR A 126 10.61 15.17 -24.76
CA THR A 126 9.75 15.55 -25.90
C THR A 126 8.98 16.86 -25.66
N LYS A 127 9.15 17.49 -24.50
CA LYS A 127 8.49 18.74 -24.08
C LYS A 127 6.98 18.67 -23.84
N VAL A 128 6.38 17.48 -23.88
CA VAL A 128 4.96 17.28 -23.57
C VAL A 128 4.65 17.69 -22.13
N ALA A 129 5.49 17.27 -21.18
CA ALA A 129 5.35 17.64 -19.77
C ALA A 129 5.44 19.16 -19.56
N PHE A 130 6.36 19.84 -20.27
CA PHE A 130 6.50 21.29 -20.18
C PHE A 130 5.33 22.03 -20.81
N LEU A 131 4.75 21.52 -21.90
CA LEU A 131 3.53 22.10 -22.48
C LEU A 131 2.37 22.01 -21.49
N ALA A 132 2.23 20.88 -20.79
CA ALA A 132 1.22 20.73 -19.74
C ALA A 132 1.47 21.70 -18.57
N LEU A 133 2.70 21.73 -18.03
CA LEU A 133 3.10 22.62 -16.92
C LEU A 133 2.97 24.10 -17.26
N LEU A 134 3.17 24.49 -18.52
CA LEU A 134 3.03 25.88 -18.95
C LEU A 134 1.56 26.33 -18.96
N ASN A 135 0.64 25.42 -19.26
CA ASN A 135 -0.74 25.76 -19.59
C ASN A 135 -1.75 25.41 -18.48
N PHE A 136 -1.41 24.47 -17.60
CA PHE A 136 -2.26 23.98 -16.52
C PHE A 136 -1.57 24.12 -15.15
N PRO A 137 -2.28 24.60 -14.13
CA PRO A 137 -1.72 24.74 -12.79
C PRO A 137 -1.53 23.37 -12.10
N VAL A 138 -0.36 23.17 -11.50
CA VAL A 138 -0.13 22.15 -10.48
C VAL A 138 -0.63 22.71 -9.16
N HIS A 139 -1.69 22.14 -8.59
CA HIS A 139 -2.21 22.56 -7.28
C HIS A 139 -1.59 21.74 -6.14
N THR A 140 -1.17 22.42 -5.08
CA THR A 140 -0.85 21.84 -3.77
C THR A 140 -2.12 21.34 -3.07
N LEU A 141 -1.97 20.52 -2.02
CA LEU A 141 -3.13 20.11 -1.21
C LEU A 141 -3.81 21.32 -0.57
N ALA A 142 -3.04 22.28 -0.04
CA ALA A 142 -3.57 23.50 0.57
C ALA A 142 -4.49 24.28 -0.39
N GLU A 143 -4.05 24.47 -1.65
CA GLU A 143 -4.88 25.12 -2.67
C GLU A 143 -6.16 24.33 -2.98
N ARG A 144 -6.09 23.00 -3.01
CA ARG A 144 -7.28 22.15 -3.24
C ARG A 144 -8.28 22.30 -2.09
N VAL A 145 -7.81 22.23 -0.85
CA VAL A 145 -8.67 22.39 0.34
C VAL A 145 -9.35 23.76 0.33
N GLU A 146 -8.64 24.83 -0.03
CA GLU A 146 -9.18 26.18 -0.07
C GLU A 146 -10.16 26.41 -1.23
N GLN A 147 -9.82 25.94 -2.43
CA GLN A 147 -10.47 26.39 -3.67
C GLN A 147 -11.47 25.38 -4.24
N ALA A 148 -11.32 24.09 -3.94
CA ALA A 148 -12.00 23.06 -4.71
C ALA A 148 -13.51 22.93 -4.45
N GLY A 149 -14.02 23.57 -3.39
CA GLY A 149 -15.46 23.74 -3.17
C GLY A 149 -16.17 24.51 -4.29
N GLY A 150 -15.43 25.30 -5.09
CA GLY A 150 -15.93 26.01 -6.26
C GLY A 150 -15.60 25.36 -7.61
N TRP A 151 -14.90 24.22 -7.62
CA TRP A 151 -14.41 23.60 -8.86
C TRP A 151 -15.47 22.71 -9.52
N ASP A 152 -15.55 22.81 -10.85
CA ASP A 152 -16.25 21.81 -11.65
C ASP A 152 -15.37 20.55 -11.86
N ARG A 153 -15.99 19.48 -12.38
CA ARG A 153 -15.29 18.22 -12.65
C ARG A 153 -14.14 18.38 -13.63
N ALA A 154 -14.25 19.28 -14.61
CA ALA A 154 -13.19 19.56 -15.57
C ALA A 154 -11.96 20.23 -14.90
N THR A 155 -12.17 21.10 -13.92
CA THR A 155 -11.08 21.73 -13.14
C THR A 155 -10.40 20.72 -12.24
N TRP A 156 -11.17 19.85 -11.58
CA TRP A 156 -10.64 18.71 -10.85
C TRP A 156 -9.79 17.80 -11.73
N ALA A 157 -10.28 17.45 -12.92
CA ALA A 157 -9.61 16.57 -13.86
C ALA A 157 -8.26 17.15 -14.31
N ARG A 158 -8.24 18.45 -14.67
CA ARG A 158 -6.99 19.18 -14.95
C ARG A 158 -6.04 19.17 -13.77
N SER A 159 -6.53 19.45 -12.55
CA SER A 159 -5.70 19.44 -11.35
C SER A 159 -5.07 18.08 -11.10
N ARG A 160 -5.83 16.99 -11.24
CA ARG A 160 -5.37 15.62 -11.02
C ARG A 160 -4.40 15.15 -12.09
N LEU A 161 -4.65 15.47 -13.36
CA LEU A 161 -3.70 15.19 -14.44
C LEU A 161 -2.32 15.80 -14.16
N MET A 162 -2.30 17.02 -13.61
CA MET A 162 -1.07 17.74 -13.30
C MET A 162 -0.29 17.16 -12.12
N ASP A 163 -0.87 16.25 -11.32
CA ASP A 163 -0.12 15.53 -10.29
C ASP A 163 1.07 14.80 -10.94
N ARG A 164 0.90 14.17 -12.09
CA ARG A 164 2.00 13.46 -12.78
C ARG A 164 3.24 14.36 -12.97
N PHE A 165 3.05 15.55 -13.51
CA PHE A 165 4.14 16.48 -13.84
C PHE A 165 4.60 17.35 -12.66
N ALA A 166 3.93 17.24 -11.50
CA ALA A 166 4.39 17.90 -10.28
C ALA A 166 5.79 17.41 -9.84
N LEU A 167 6.18 16.20 -10.26
CA LEU A 167 7.48 15.59 -9.98
C LEU A 167 8.29 15.43 -11.27
N ARG A 168 9.61 15.54 -11.18
CA ARG A 168 10.55 15.12 -12.23
C ARG A 168 11.71 14.38 -11.60
N ILE A 169 11.47 13.13 -11.22
CA ILE A 169 12.44 12.28 -10.54
C ILE A 169 13.28 11.56 -11.60
N PRO A 170 14.62 11.68 -11.60
CA PRO A 170 15.46 10.95 -12.54
C PRO A 170 15.29 9.44 -12.37
N ALA A 171 15.28 8.68 -13.46
CA ALA A 171 15.16 7.21 -13.41
C ALA A 171 16.19 6.54 -12.48
N ALA A 172 17.44 7.01 -12.47
CA ALA A 172 18.49 6.49 -11.58
C ALA A 172 18.14 6.65 -10.09
N VAL A 173 17.47 7.75 -9.71
CA VAL A 173 17.03 7.99 -8.33
C VAL A 173 15.87 7.06 -7.98
N ALA A 174 14.90 6.89 -8.89
CA ALA A 174 13.80 5.96 -8.71
C ALA A 174 14.30 4.50 -8.55
N GLN A 175 15.30 4.11 -9.33
CA GLN A 175 15.93 2.79 -9.25
C GLN A 175 16.64 2.54 -7.90
N GLU A 176 17.35 3.54 -7.35
CA GLU A 176 17.98 3.40 -6.04
C GLU A 176 16.94 3.22 -4.91
N LEU A 177 15.79 3.91 -4.96
CA LEU A 177 14.69 3.64 -4.03
C LEU A 177 14.15 2.21 -4.19
N ASN A 178 13.90 1.78 -5.43
CA ASN A 178 13.40 0.43 -5.70
C ASN A 178 14.34 -0.65 -5.15
N LYS A 179 15.65 -0.49 -5.39
CA LYS A 179 16.69 -1.37 -4.86
C LYS A 179 16.72 -1.42 -3.33
N ALA A 180 16.57 -0.28 -2.66
CA ALA A 180 16.49 -0.22 -1.20
C ALA A 180 15.23 -0.92 -0.67
N SER A 181 14.07 -0.73 -1.32
CA SER A 181 12.81 -1.41 -1.00
C SER A 181 12.93 -2.93 -1.11
N LEU A 182 13.38 -3.43 -2.27
CA LEU A 182 13.57 -4.86 -2.50
C LEU A 182 14.54 -5.49 -1.50
N ALA A 183 15.62 -4.78 -1.15
CA ALA A 183 16.58 -5.25 -0.17
C ALA A 183 16.02 -5.31 1.27
N ALA A 184 14.99 -4.51 1.59
CA ALA A 184 14.25 -4.57 2.85
C ALA A 184 13.18 -5.67 2.82
N GLU A 185 12.43 -5.79 1.73
CA GLU A 185 11.44 -6.86 1.51
C GLU A 185 12.07 -8.25 1.55
N HIS A 186 13.24 -8.42 0.93
CA HIS A 186 14.01 -9.67 1.01
C HIS A 186 14.41 -10.00 2.44
N TYR A 187 14.90 -9.01 3.20
CA TYR A 187 15.21 -9.19 4.62
C TYR A 187 13.97 -9.65 5.39
N ILE A 188 12.82 -9.01 5.18
CA ILE A 188 11.56 -9.33 5.87
C ILE A 188 11.06 -10.74 5.51
N SER A 189 11.04 -11.09 4.22
CA SER A 189 10.48 -12.36 3.71
C SER A 189 11.29 -13.60 4.10
N GLU A 190 12.61 -13.47 4.26
CA GLU A 190 13.47 -14.56 4.71
C GLU A 190 13.53 -14.71 6.23
N TYR A 191 13.06 -13.70 6.99
CA TYR A 191 13.18 -13.67 8.45
C TYR A 191 12.15 -14.58 9.14
N ASN A 192 12.48 -15.88 9.21
CA ASN A 192 11.63 -16.91 9.79
C ASN A 192 12.12 -17.34 11.17
N ILE A 193 11.20 -17.57 12.10
CA ILE A 193 11.50 -18.13 13.43
C ILE A 193 10.97 -19.55 13.51
N ARG A 194 11.82 -20.46 13.96
CA ARG A 194 11.50 -21.86 14.24
C ARG A 194 10.85 -21.97 15.62
N LEU A 195 9.53 -21.78 15.69
CA LEU A 195 8.78 -21.90 16.95
C LEU A 195 8.94 -23.28 17.56
N ASP A 196 9.02 -24.32 16.71
CA ASP A 196 9.33 -25.69 17.12
C ASP A 196 10.65 -25.82 17.89
N ARG A 197 11.55 -24.84 17.81
CA ARG A 197 12.84 -24.82 18.49
C ARG A 197 12.94 -23.84 19.65
N LEU A 198 11.85 -23.17 20.00
CA LEU A 198 11.81 -22.30 21.16
C LEU A 198 11.68 -23.10 22.46
N LEU A 199 12.36 -22.59 23.49
CA LEU A 199 12.23 -23.03 24.87
C LEU A 199 11.49 -21.94 25.65
N ALA A 200 10.44 -22.31 26.37
CA ALA A 200 9.78 -21.41 27.30
C ALA A 200 10.69 -21.06 28.47
N GLU A 201 10.25 -20.16 29.35
CA GLU A 201 11.01 -19.69 30.51
C GLU A 201 11.47 -20.87 31.41
N ASN A 202 10.63 -21.89 31.57
CA ASN A 202 10.92 -23.10 32.33
C ASN A 202 11.77 -24.15 31.57
N GLY A 203 12.16 -23.86 30.31
CA GLY A 203 12.95 -24.74 29.46
C GLY A 203 12.14 -25.77 28.64
N GLU A 204 10.81 -25.74 28.70
CA GLU A 204 9.93 -26.66 27.97
C GLU A 204 9.74 -26.25 26.50
N ARG A 205 9.49 -27.23 25.63
CA ARG A 205 9.07 -26.99 24.25
C ARG A 205 7.55 -26.95 24.19
N LEU A 206 7.00 -25.79 23.83
CA LEU A 206 5.56 -25.60 23.77
C LEU A 206 5.00 -25.89 22.36
N PHE A 207 5.72 -25.51 21.31
CA PHE A 207 5.19 -25.48 19.95
C PHE A 207 5.29 -26.83 19.21
N PRO A 208 4.35 -27.13 18.30
CA PRO A 208 4.37 -28.35 17.51
C PRO A 208 5.61 -28.43 16.61
N GLU A 209 6.03 -29.65 16.29
CA GLU A 209 7.20 -29.88 15.44
C GLU A 209 6.99 -29.35 14.02
N GLY A 210 8.03 -28.72 13.45
CA GLY A 210 8.00 -28.18 12.09
C GLY A 210 7.39 -26.77 11.97
N LEU A 211 6.82 -26.21 13.05
CA LEU A 211 6.24 -24.86 13.01
C LEU A 211 7.33 -23.79 12.82
N ALA A 212 7.31 -23.17 11.65
CA ALA A 212 8.18 -22.06 11.26
C ALA A 212 7.32 -20.90 10.75
N LEU A 213 7.54 -19.69 11.27
CA LEU A 213 6.72 -18.53 10.96
C LEU A 213 7.59 -17.34 10.56
N ILE A 214 7.15 -16.60 9.54
CA ILE A 214 7.72 -15.30 9.20
C ILE A 214 7.51 -14.32 10.36
N SER A 215 8.54 -13.55 10.70
CA SER A 215 8.50 -12.63 11.85
C SER A 215 7.54 -11.45 11.67
N HIS A 216 7.22 -11.07 10.43
CA HIS A 216 6.46 -9.86 10.13
C HIS A 216 5.02 -9.91 10.65
N TRP A 217 4.25 -10.94 10.27
CA TRP A 217 2.85 -11.13 10.69
C TRP A 217 2.58 -12.50 11.33
N GLY A 218 3.36 -13.53 10.99
CA GLY A 218 3.13 -14.90 11.47
C GLY A 218 3.21 -15.03 13.00
N LEU A 219 4.16 -14.34 13.65
CA LEU A 219 4.28 -14.36 15.12
C LEU A 219 3.06 -13.78 15.82
N ARG A 220 2.54 -12.65 15.31
CA ARG A 220 1.33 -12.02 15.84
C ARG A 220 0.14 -12.96 15.72
N ASP A 221 -0.06 -13.53 14.54
CA ASP A 221 -1.23 -14.36 14.24
C ASP A 221 -1.22 -15.66 15.07
N GLU A 222 -0.05 -16.28 15.23
CA GLU A 222 0.12 -17.43 16.12
C GLU A 222 -0.09 -17.05 17.59
N LEU A 223 0.38 -15.88 18.04
CA LEU A 223 0.10 -15.41 19.40
C LEU A 223 -1.41 -15.27 19.62
N ALA A 224 -2.11 -14.64 18.69
CA ALA A 224 -3.56 -14.44 18.75
C ALA A 224 -4.35 -15.77 18.68
N SER A 225 -3.81 -16.82 18.07
CA SER A 225 -4.48 -18.14 18.03
C SER A 225 -4.54 -18.80 19.42
N HIS A 226 -3.63 -18.45 20.33
CA HIS A 226 -3.51 -19.09 21.63
C HIS A 226 -4.49 -18.61 22.71
N TYR A 227 -5.36 -17.61 22.46
CA TYR A 227 -6.41 -17.22 23.42
C TYR A 227 -7.43 -18.31 23.72
N VAL A 228 -7.63 -19.24 22.78
CA VAL A 228 -8.56 -20.37 22.91
C VAL A 228 -7.85 -21.69 23.25
N THR A 229 -6.52 -21.67 23.34
CA THR A 229 -5.71 -22.87 23.64
C THR A 229 -5.59 -23.05 25.16
N PRO A 230 -5.84 -24.25 25.71
CA PRO A 230 -5.52 -24.55 27.11
C PRO A 230 -4.05 -24.24 27.41
N ASP A 231 -3.78 -23.53 28.50
CA ASP A 231 -2.43 -23.06 28.90
C ASP A 231 -1.72 -22.20 27.83
N GLY A 232 -2.47 -21.54 26.94
CA GLY A 232 -1.96 -20.72 25.85
C GLY A 232 -1.10 -19.53 26.28
N LEU A 233 -1.23 -19.06 27.53
CA LEU A 233 -0.51 -17.90 28.04
C LEU A 233 1.02 -18.07 27.99
N ALA A 234 1.54 -19.26 28.30
CA ALA A 234 2.98 -19.52 28.25
C ALA A 234 3.52 -19.42 26.81
N ARG A 235 2.72 -19.84 25.82
CA ARG A 235 3.03 -19.72 24.39
C ARG A 235 3.06 -18.24 23.99
N GLN A 236 2.03 -17.49 24.38
CA GLN A 236 1.91 -16.06 24.08
C GLN A 236 3.11 -15.26 24.61
N ARG A 237 3.47 -15.46 25.88
CA ARG A 237 4.64 -14.81 26.49
C ARG A 237 5.95 -15.19 25.81
N THR A 238 6.09 -16.46 25.40
CA THR A 238 7.29 -16.92 24.67
C THR A 238 7.40 -16.22 23.32
N ILE A 239 6.31 -16.11 22.56
CA ILE A 239 6.29 -15.39 21.28
C ILE A 239 6.57 -13.89 21.49
N GLN A 240 5.91 -13.26 22.47
CA GLN A 240 6.16 -11.85 22.80
C GLN A 240 7.65 -11.62 23.07
N ARG A 241 8.28 -12.50 23.85
CA ARG A 241 9.71 -12.38 24.16
C ARG A 241 10.60 -12.50 22.93
N VAL A 242 10.25 -13.36 21.98
CA VAL A 242 10.92 -13.41 20.66
C VAL A 242 10.80 -12.06 19.95
N MET A 243 9.60 -11.49 19.87
CA MET A 243 9.36 -10.20 19.21
C MET A 243 10.18 -9.07 19.85
N GLU A 244 10.24 -9.03 21.19
CA GLU A 244 11.07 -8.07 21.93
C GLU A 244 12.56 -8.19 21.57
N ARG A 245 13.10 -9.42 21.48
CA ARG A 245 14.51 -9.66 21.11
C ARG A 245 14.81 -9.24 19.68
N ILE A 246 13.87 -9.44 18.75
CA ILE A 246 14.01 -8.99 17.35
C ILE A 246 14.03 -7.47 17.28
N ILE A 247 13.08 -6.80 17.95
CA ILE A 247 12.98 -5.33 17.95
C ILE A 247 14.23 -4.73 18.59
N ARG A 248 14.69 -5.25 19.72
CA ARG A 248 15.92 -4.76 20.39
C ARG A 248 17.22 -5.16 19.68
N GLN A 249 17.15 -5.93 18.58
CA GLN A 249 18.31 -6.50 17.88
C GLN A 249 19.24 -7.30 18.82
N GLU A 250 18.64 -8.03 19.77
CA GLU A 250 19.30 -8.89 20.77
C GLU A 250 19.18 -10.39 20.42
N ILE A 251 18.34 -10.73 19.45
CA ILE A 251 18.16 -12.10 18.95
C ILE A 251 19.51 -12.65 18.44
N PRO A 252 19.90 -13.89 18.78
CA PRO A 252 21.10 -14.49 18.23
C PRO A 252 20.96 -14.74 16.72
N ALA A 253 21.91 -14.29 15.91
CA ALA A 253 21.82 -14.38 14.46
C ALA A 253 21.64 -15.84 13.98
N ALA A 254 22.27 -16.78 14.68
CA ALA A 254 22.30 -18.18 14.32
C ALA A 254 20.94 -18.90 14.42
N VAL A 255 19.95 -18.34 15.13
CA VAL A 255 18.64 -19.00 15.36
C VAL A 255 17.61 -18.66 14.29
N ILE A 256 17.86 -17.63 13.49
CA ILE A 256 16.95 -17.20 12.41
C ILE A 256 16.91 -18.31 11.35
N GLY A 257 15.72 -18.87 11.12
CA GLY A 257 15.46 -19.94 10.16
C GLY A 257 16.11 -21.29 10.51
N ASN A 258 16.81 -21.43 11.64
CA ASN A 258 17.70 -22.57 11.89
C ASN A 258 17.02 -23.71 12.67
N PRO A 259 16.84 -24.90 12.07
CA PRO A 259 16.21 -26.04 12.76
C PRO A 259 17.15 -26.79 13.72
N ALA A 260 18.47 -26.54 13.65
CA ALA A 260 19.48 -27.31 14.39
C ALA A 260 19.79 -26.76 15.78
N LEU A 261 19.22 -25.61 16.15
CA LEU A 261 19.46 -24.94 17.43
C LEU A 261 18.17 -24.80 18.20
N LEU A 262 18.22 -24.97 19.51
CA LEU A 262 17.17 -24.59 20.44
C LEU A 262 17.54 -23.24 21.06
N TRP A 263 16.54 -22.39 21.26
CA TRP A 263 16.75 -21.06 21.81
C TRP A 263 15.74 -20.74 22.90
N ASN A 264 16.23 -20.25 24.03
CA ASN A 264 15.40 -19.69 25.08
C ASN A 264 15.39 -18.15 24.97
N PRO A 265 14.29 -17.51 24.53
CA PRO A 265 14.25 -16.06 24.34
C PRO A 265 14.26 -15.28 25.68
N PHE A 266 13.96 -15.94 26.81
CA PHE A 266 14.00 -15.33 28.13
C PHE A 266 15.44 -15.11 28.61
N THR A 267 16.30 -16.14 28.49
CA THR A 267 17.72 -16.11 28.89
C THR A 267 18.67 -15.72 27.75
N ASN A 268 18.20 -15.81 26.51
CA ASN A 268 18.98 -15.73 25.27
C ASN A 268 19.95 -16.89 25.01
N GLU A 269 19.86 -17.96 25.80
CA GLU A 269 20.74 -19.13 25.68
C GLU A 269 20.41 -19.93 24.41
N VAL A 270 21.46 -20.38 23.72
CA VAL A 270 21.35 -21.21 22.51
C VAL A 270 22.06 -22.54 22.74
N ARG A 271 21.38 -23.64 22.40
CA ARG A 271 21.94 -25.00 22.51
C ARG A 271 21.68 -25.81 21.25
N ALA A 272 22.55 -26.78 20.95
CA ALA A 272 22.28 -27.73 19.88
C ALA A 272 20.95 -28.47 20.14
N ALA A 273 20.13 -28.63 19.10
CA ALA A 273 18.86 -29.36 19.19
C ALA A 273 19.05 -30.87 19.28
N GLU A 274 20.13 -31.38 18.69
CA GLU A 274 20.51 -32.78 18.77
C GLU A 274 21.25 -33.08 20.09
N ALA A 275 20.81 -34.11 20.80
CA ALA A 275 21.42 -34.51 22.05
C ALA A 275 22.88 -34.97 21.84
N GLY A 276 23.83 -34.35 22.54
CA GLY A 276 25.26 -34.67 22.44
C GLY A 276 25.99 -33.94 21.31
N ALA A 277 25.29 -33.20 20.45
CA ALA A 277 25.93 -32.27 19.52
C ALA A 277 26.46 -31.03 20.27
N ALA A 278 27.60 -30.51 19.82
CA ALA A 278 28.16 -29.28 20.37
C ALA A 278 27.40 -28.07 19.81
N THR A 279 27.04 -27.12 20.67
CA THR A 279 26.56 -25.81 20.23
C THR A 279 27.68 -25.11 19.43
N PRO A 280 27.40 -24.57 18.23
CA PRO A 280 28.38 -23.81 17.48
C PRO A 280 28.96 -22.65 18.30
N ALA A 281 30.27 -22.41 18.18
CA ALA A 281 30.89 -21.24 18.79
C ALA A 281 30.24 -19.96 18.24
N GLY A 282 29.91 -19.01 19.12
CA GLY A 282 29.24 -17.77 18.74
C GLY A 282 27.73 -17.91 18.43
N ALA A 283 27.09 -19.06 18.72
CA ALA A 283 25.66 -19.23 18.44
C ALA A 283 24.74 -18.25 19.17
N GLU A 284 25.22 -17.63 20.26
CA GLU A 284 24.51 -16.61 21.05
C GLU A 284 24.84 -15.17 20.61
N GLU A 285 25.74 -14.99 19.63
CA GLU A 285 26.05 -13.66 19.10
C GLU A 285 24.80 -13.04 18.46
N ARG A 286 24.46 -11.85 18.94
CA ARG A 286 23.29 -11.11 18.44
C ARG A 286 23.42 -10.83 16.95
N GLU A 287 22.28 -10.73 16.27
CA GLU A 287 22.19 -10.12 14.95
C GLU A 287 22.81 -8.71 14.99
N PRO A 288 23.64 -8.32 14.01
CA PRO A 288 23.95 -6.90 13.79
C PRO A 288 22.65 -6.10 13.66
N ASP A 289 22.69 -4.77 13.82
CA ASP A 289 21.51 -3.88 13.75
C ASP A 289 20.91 -3.74 12.33
N THR A 290 20.84 -4.84 11.59
CA THR A 290 20.44 -5.00 10.20
C THR A 290 19.05 -4.44 9.96
N ARG A 291 18.09 -4.70 10.86
CA ARG A 291 16.73 -4.15 10.76
C ARG A 291 16.74 -2.63 10.63
N TYR A 292 17.46 -1.96 11.51
CA TYR A 292 17.54 -0.50 11.54
C TYR A 292 18.44 0.05 10.42
N ALA A 293 19.50 -0.67 10.05
CA ALA A 293 20.31 -0.32 8.88
C ALA A 293 19.50 -0.37 7.58
N LYS A 294 18.59 -1.34 7.42
CA LYS A 294 17.68 -1.44 6.28
C LYS A 294 16.67 -0.30 6.26
N LEU A 295 16.08 0.03 7.42
CA LEU A 295 15.20 1.19 7.58
C LEU A 295 15.91 2.49 7.18
N LEU A 296 17.13 2.71 7.68
CA LEU A 296 17.92 3.91 7.38
C LEU A 296 18.32 3.97 5.89
N ALA A 297 18.72 2.84 5.30
CA ALA A 297 19.02 2.77 3.87
C ALA A 297 17.80 3.13 3.00
N TYR A 298 16.60 2.65 3.38
CA TYR A 298 15.36 3.03 2.72
C TYR A 298 15.08 4.53 2.84
N PHE A 299 15.22 5.10 4.05
CA PHE A 299 15.06 6.55 4.29
C PHE A 299 16.00 7.37 3.40
N HIS A 300 17.29 7.03 3.37
CA HIS A 300 18.26 7.74 2.54
C HIS A 300 17.90 7.68 1.06
N ALA A 301 17.47 6.52 0.57
CA ALA A 301 17.04 6.35 -0.82
C ALA A 301 15.77 7.16 -1.13
N ALA A 302 14.79 7.18 -0.23
CA ALA A 302 13.56 7.97 -0.38
C ALA A 302 13.86 9.48 -0.40
N ARG A 303 14.80 9.93 0.45
CA ARG A 303 15.24 11.33 0.55
C ARG A 303 15.93 11.82 -0.74
N LEU A 304 16.52 10.94 -1.55
CA LEU A 304 17.10 11.33 -2.85
C LEU A 304 16.06 11.94 -3.81
N GLN A 305 14.77 11.67 -3.62
CA GLN A 305 13.70 12.25 -4.44
C GLN A 305 13.30 13.67 -4.03
N ASP A 306 13.64 14.10 -2.82
CA ASP A 306 13.18 15.36 -2.23
C ASP A 306 13.51 16.60 -3.09
N PRO A 307 14.72 16.74 -3.68
CA PRO A 307 15.04 17.86 -4.57
C PRO A 307 14.19 17.92 -5.85
N TYR A 308 13.54 16.81 -6.22
CA TYR A 308 12.78 16.66 -7.47
C TYR A 308 11.26 16.85 -7.27
N ALA A 309 10.84 17.20 -6.05
CA ALA A 309 9.44 17.32 -5.66
C ALA A 309 9.11 18.73 -5.10
N PRO A 310 9.06 19.79 -5.93
CA PRO A 310 8.95 21.19 -5.47
C PRO A 310 7.71 21.47 -4.64
N THR A 311 6.60 20.82 -4.97
CA THR A 311 5.31 21.01 -4.31
C THR A 311 5.09 20.01 -3.17
N ALA A 312 6.04 19.11 -2.91
CA ALA A 312 5.98 18.10 -1.85
C ALA A 312 7.42 17.65 -1.47
N PRO A 313 8.21 18.51 -0.80
CA PRO A 313 9.67 18.39 -0.73
C PRO A 313 10.20 17.32 0.23
N THR A 314 9.33 16.53 0.86
CA THR A 314 9.73 15.41 1.73
C THR A 314 8.91 14.19 1.39
N PHE A 315 9.39 13.00 1.75
CA PHE A 315 8.64 11.75 1.62
C PHE A 315 7.31 11.81 2.38
N LEU A 316 7.26 12.49 3.54
CA LEU A 316 6.03 12.74 4.28
C LEU A 316 5.04 13.57 3.45
N HIS A 317 5.45 14.71 2.89
CA HIS A 317 4.55 15.50 2.03
C HIS A 317 4.08 14.72 0.80
N ARG A 318 4.96 13.93 0.14
CA ARG A 318 4.54 13.08 -0.99
C ARG A 318 3.55 12.01 -0.57
N SER A 319 3.77 11.36 0.58
CA SER A 319 2.91 10.29 1.07
C SER A 319 1.56 10.81 1.55
N PHE A 320 1.53 11.94 2.25
CA PHE A 320 0.32 12.50 2.82
C PHE A 320 -0.42 13.40 1.83
N GLU A 321 0.21 14.49 1.39
CA GLU A 321 -0.50 15.52 0.63
C GLU A 321 -0.85 15.10 -0.79
N ARG A 322 0.02 14.30 -1.43
CA ARG A 322 -0.21 13.81 -2.79
C ARG A 322 -0.93 12.48 -2.81
N ASN A 323 -0.39 11.45 -2.15
CA ASN A 323 -0.94 10.09 -2.27
C ASN A 323 -2.22 9.93 -1.43
N ARG A 324 -2.25 10.45 -0.19
CA ARG A 324 -3.41 10.36 0.69
C ARG A 324 -4.36 11.56 0.57
N GLN A 325 -3.92 12.67 -0.01
CA GLN A 325 -4.69 13.93 -0.09
C GLN A 325 -5.21 14.41 1.28
N MET A 326 -4.39 14.21 2.32
CA MET A 326 -4.64 14.64 3.69
C MET A 326 -3.32 15.13 4.28
N THR A 327 -3.33 16.07 5.22
CA THR A 327 -2.08 16.46 5.89
C THR A 327 -1.65 15.41 6.90
N ALA A 328 -0.34 15.33 7.18
CA ALA A 328 0.17 14.45 8.23
C ALA A 328 -0.39 14.84 9.61
N ASP A 329 -0.53 16.13 9.87
CA ASP A 329 -1.04 16.68 11.14
C ASP A 329 -2.50 16.29 11.38
N GLU A 330 -3.37 16.37 10.37
CA GLU A 330 -4.78 15.94 10.49
C GLU A 330 -4.89 14.44 10.77
N VAL A 331 -4.07 13.63 10.10
CA VAL A 331 -4.05 12.17 10.32
C VAL A 331 -3.51 11.87 11.71
N GLU A 332 -2.42 12.49 12.15
CA GLU A 332 -1.88 12.32 13.50
C GLU A 332 -2.93 12.69 14.55
N ALA A 333 -3.61 13.84 14.40
CA ALA A 333 -4.66 14.26 15.32
C ALA A 333 -5.82 13.26 15.40
N LEU A 334 -6.25 12.70 14.24
CA LEU A 334 -7.29 11.68 14.22
C LEU A 334 -6.86 10.40 14.96
N LEU A 335 -5.65 9.90 14.69
CA LEU A 335 -5.12 8.70 15.35
C LEU A 335 -4.96 8.91 16.87
N VAL A 336 -4.42 10.06 17.29
CA VAL A 336 -4.31 10.42 18.71
C VAL A 336 -5.69 10.49 19.37
N SER A 337 -6.69 11.04 18.69
CA SER A 337 -8.05 11.12 19.24
C SER A 337 -8.66 9.74 19.56
N VAL A 338 -8.34 8.71 18.76
CA VAL A 338 -8.74 7.32 19.05
C VAL A 338 -7.98 6.77 20.25
N LEU A 339 -6.66 7.03 20.33
CA LEU A 339 -5.85 6.55 21.45
C LEU A 339 -6.23 7.18 22.80
N GLU A 340 -6.71 8.43 22.77
CA GLU A 340 -7.12 9.18 23.96
C GLU A 340 -8.61 8.99 24.32
N ALA A 341 -9.37 8.26 23.50
CA ALA A 341 -10.80 8.04 23.71
C ALA A 341 -11.06 7.29 25.04
N PRO A 342 -11.92 7.81 25.93
CA PRO A 342 -12.19 7.18 27.22
C PRO A 342 -12.80 5.77 27.07
N GLU A 343 -13.54 5.50 25.99
CA GLU A 343 -14.16 4.21 25.68
C GLU A 343 -13.13 3.08 25.55
N VAL A 344 -11.89 3.38 25.13
CA VAL A 344 -10.82 2.38 25.04
C VAL A 344 -10.49 1.80 26.42
N LYS A 345 -10.55 2.61 27.47
CA LYS A 345 -10.31 2.16 28.84
C LYS A 345 -11.39 1.20 29.31
N ASP A 346 -12.64 1.49 28.99
CA ASP A 346 -13.78 0.64 29.33
C ASP A 346 -13.72 -0.68 28.55
N LEU A 347 -13.34 -0.62 27.27
CA LEU A 347 -13.08 -1.79 26.43
C LEU A 347 -11.93 -2.64 26.97
N GLY A 348 -10.83 -2.02 27.39
CA GLY A 348 -9.71 -2.72 28.05
C GLY A 348 -10.14 -3.40 29.36
N ALA A 349 -11.01 -2.76 30.15
CA ALA A 349 -11.58 -3.38 31.36
C ALA A 349 -12.44 -4.60 31.01
N LEU A 350 -13.25 -4.52 29.96
CA LEU A 350 -14.04 -5.64 29.45
C LEU A 350 -13.14 -6.80 29.00
N ILE A 351 -12.07 -6.52 28.23
CA ILE A 351 -11.12 -7.55 27.79
C ILE A 351 -10.47 -8.20 29.00
N ARG A 352 -10.00 -7.41 29.97
CA ARG A 352 -9.38 -7.90 31.21
C ARG A 352 -10.31 -8.88 31.94
N ASP A 353 -11.58 -8.53 32.07
CA ASP A 353 -12.57 -9.36 32.74
C ASP A 353 -12.85 -10.65 31.93
N ARG A 354 -12.85 -10.58 30.59
CA ARG A 354 -13.00 -11.75 29.70
C ARG A 354 -11.80 -12.69 29.73
N VAL A 355 -10.58 -12.18 29.76
CA VAL A 355 -9.35 -13.01 29.81
C VAL A 355 -9.05 -13.52 31.22
N GLY A 356 -9.64 -12.93 32.27
CA GLY A 356 -9.53 -13.38 33.66
C GLY A 356 -8.18 -13.11 34.32
N ARG A 357 -7.38 -12.19 33.78
CA ARG A 357 -6.06 -11.79 34.31
C ARG A 357 -5.77 -10.32 34.00
N PRO A 358 -4.76 -9.68 34.64
CA PRO A 358 -4.26 -8.39 34.18
C PRO A 358 -3.85 -8.44 32.71
N LEU A 359 -4.08 -7.33 32.00
CA LEU A 359 -3.69 -7.23 30.60
C LEU A 359 -2.16 -7.21 30.45
N GLU A 360 -1.67 -7.94 29.46
CA GLU A 360 -0.31 -7.94 28.95
C GLU A 360 -0.28 -7.21 27.60
N PRO A 361 0.89 -6.69 27.14
CA PRO A 361 0.94 -5.89 25.93
C PRO A 361 0.34 -6.55 24.68
N PHE A 362 0.44 -7.88 24.57
CA PHE A 362 -0.12 -8.64 23.44
C PHE A 362 -1.65 -8.83 23.49
N ASP A 363 -2.32 -8.39 24.57
CA ASP A 363 -3.80 -8.33 24.63
C ASP A 363 -4.39 -7.29 23.66
N ILE A 364 -3.55 -6.43 23.08
CA ILE A 364 -3.91 -5.65 21.92
C ILE A 364 -4.43 -6.52 20.75
N TRP A 365 -4.02 -7.78 20.67
CA TRP A 365 -4.48 -8.74 19.64
C TRP A 365 -5.59 -9.68 20.09
N TYR A 366 -6.31 -9.35 21.18
CA TYR A 366 -7.43 -10.15 21.67
C TYR A 366 -8.53 -10.33 20.58
N PRO A 367 -8.85 -11.58 20.17
CA PRO A 367 -9.75 -11.82 19.04
C PRO A 367 -11.24 -11.92 19.42
N GLY A 368 -11.60 -11.79 20.70
CA GLY A 368 -12.91 -12.17 21.24
C GLY A 368 -14.10 -11.27 20.89
N PHE A 369 -13.95 -10.35 19.94
CA PHE A 369 -15.02 -9.52 19.39
C PHE A 369 -15.44 -9.94 17.98
N LYS A 370 -14.71 -10.87 17.34
CA LYS A 370 -15.00 -11.32 15.98
C LYS A 370 -16.28 -12.18 15.96
N SER A 371 -17.21 -11.86 15.06
CA SER A 371 -18.48 -12.58 14.87
C SER A 371 -18.34 -14.03 14.39
N ARG A 372 -17.13 -14.44 13.94
CA ARG A 372 -16.82 -15.78 13.43
C ARG A 372 -17.06 -16.93 14.43
N GLY A 373 -17.35 -16.63 15.69
CA GLY A 373 -17.44 -17.61 16.77
C GLY A 373 -18.60 -18.62 16.70
N SER A 374 -19.57 -18.48 15.78
CA SER A 374 -20.72 -19.40 15.67
C SER A 374 -20.55 -20.55 14.69
N HIS A 375 -19.63 -20.46 13.72
CA HIS A 375 -19.42 -21.48 12.68
C HIS A 375 -18.01 -22.04 12.73
N SER A 376 -17.84 -23.37 12.60
CA SER A 376 -16.51 -23.99 12.54
C SER A 376 -15.86 -23.73 11.17
N GLU A 377 -14.54 -23.65 11.13
CA GLU A 377 -13.79 -23.45 9.88
C GLU A 377 -14.04 -24.58 8.89
N GLU A 378 -14.20 -25.83 9.36
CA GLU A 378 -14.50 -26.98 8.51
C GLU A 378 -15.87 -26.88 7.84
N LEU A 379 -16.87 -26.34 8.55
CA LEU A 379 -18.20 -26.11 7.99
C LEU A 379 -18.13 -25.04 6.88
N LEU A 380 -17.47 -23.92 7.17
CA LEU A 380 -17.31 -22.82 6.22
C LEU A 380 -16.55 -23.27 4.98
N ASP A 381 -15.44 -23.98 5.16
CA ASP A 381 -14.65 -24.56 4.07
C ASP A 381 -15.50 -25.49 3.19
N LYS A 382 -16.30 -26.36 3.81
CA LYS A 382 -17.18 -27.26 3.07
C LYS A 382 -18.20 -26.48 2.24
N THR A 383 -18.90 -25.52 2.85
CA THR A 383 -19.92 -24.69 2.17
C THR A 383 -19.32 -23.92 0.99
N VAL A 384 -18.15 -23.32 1.17
CA VAL A 384 -17.48 -22.57 0.11
C VAL A 384 -17.00 -23.48 -1.02
N ARG A 385 -16.39 -24.64 -0.72
CA ARG A 385 -15.95 -25.61 -1.74
C ARG A 385 -17.11 -26.17 -2.57
N GLU A 386 -18.25 -26.41 -1.94
CA GLU A 386 -19.46 -26.86 -2.64
C GLU A 386 -20.00 -25.80 -3.61
N ARG A 387 -19.88 -24.51 -3.26
CA ARG A 387 -20.36 -23.40 -4.10
C ARG A 387 -19.35 -22.96 -5.17
N PHE A 388 -18.06 -22.99 -4.84
CA PHE A 388 -16.95 -22.52 -5.68
C PHE A 388 -15.86 -23.60 -5.80
N PRO A 389 -16.16 -24.72 -6.50
CA PRO A 389 -15.21 -25.81 -6.67
C PRO A 389 -14.03 -25.43 -7.58
N THR A 390 -14.17 -24.41 -8.42
CA THR A 390 -13.11 -23.90 -9.31
C THR A 390 -13.14 -22.38 -9.39
N LEU A 391 -12.08 -21.80 -9.94
CA LEU A 391 -11.97 -20.36 -10.18
C LEU A 391 -13.04 -19.89 -11.18
N GLU A 392 -13.30 -20.68 -12.22
CA GLU A 392 -14.33 -20.39 -13.22
C GLU A 392 -15.73 -20.41 -12.61
N ALA A 393 -15.99 -21.28 -11.63
CA ALA A 393 -17.23 -21.28 -10.88
C ALA A 393 -17.41 -19.98 -10.08
N PHE A 394 -16.35 -19.46 -9.49
CA PHE A 394 -16.38 -18.17 -8.80
C PHE A 394 -16.60 -17.00 -9.78
N GLN A 395 -15.88 -16.96 -10.90
CA GLN A 395 -16.08 -15.98 -11.98
C GLN A 395 -17.54 -15.99 -12.48
N ALA A 396 -18.09 -17.16 -12.76
CA ALA A 396 -19.46 -17.30 -13.26
C ALA A 396 -20.51 -16.87 -12.23
N ALA A 397 -20.19 -16.92 -10.93
CA ALA A 397 -21.08 -16.53 -9.86
C ALA A 397 -21.09 -15.02 -9.58
N LEU A 398 -20.13 -14.23 -10.12
CA LEU A 398 -20.03 -12.79 -9.85
C LEU A 398 -21.36 -12.03 -10.03
N PRO A 399 -22.14 -12.21 -11.12
CA PRO A 399 -23.41 -11.48 -11.27
C PRO A 399 -24.37 -11.74 -10.10
N ALA A 400 -24.55 -13.00 -9.71
CA ALA A 400 -25.45 -13.36 -8.62
C ALA A 400 -24.94 -12.88 -7.25
N THR A 401 -23.63 -12.95 -7.02
CA THR A 401 -22.99 -12.41 -5.81
C THR A 401 -23.20 -10.90 -5.70
N LEU A 402 -23.02 -10.15 -6.80
CA LEU A 402 -23.22 -8.71 -6.84
C LEU A 402 -24.70 -8.33 -6.69
N GLU A 403 -25.63 -9.10 -7.26
CA GLU A 403 -27.07 -8.90 -7.03
C GLU A 403 -27.44 -9.11 -5.55
N ALA A 404 -26.88 -10.13 -4.89
CA ALA A 404 -27.08 -10.34 -3.45
C ALA A 404 -26.48 -9.21 -2.60
N LEU A 405 -25.42 -8.55 -3.08
CA LEU A 405 -24.88 -7.33 -2.47
C LEU A 405 -25.76 -6.09 -2.70
N GLY A 406 -26.81 -6.17 -3.52
CA GLY A 406 -27.78 -5.10 -3.73
C GLY A 406 -27.64 -4.34 -5.04
N PHE A 407 -26.75 -4.78 -5.95
CA PHE A 407 -26.68 -4.21 -7.29
C PHE A 407 -27.87 -4.66 -8.15
N THR A 408 -28.32 -3.80 -9.06
CA THR A 408 -29.33 -4.21 -10.06
C THR A 408 -28.73 -5.29 -10.98
N PRO A 409 -29.55 -6.18 -11.58
CA PRO A 409 -29.04 -7.22 -12.49
C PRO A 409 -28.25 -6.66 -13.68
N GLU A 410 -28.63 -5.47 -14.18
CA GLU A 410 -27.89 -4.78 -15.23
C GLU A 410 -26.50 -4.35 -14.76
N ARG A 411 -26.41 -3.72 -13.57
CA ARG A 411 -25.14 -3.25 -13.03
C ARG A 411 -24.23 -4.42 -12.62
N ALA A 412 -24.80 -5.47 -12.05
CA ALA A 412 -24.07 -6.68 -11.69
C ALA A 412 -23.42 -7.36 -12.91
N ARG A 413 -24.16 -7.47 -14.03
CA ARG A 413 -23.58 -7.96 -15.29
C ARG A 413 -22.48 -7.05 -15.82
N TRP A 414 -22.72 -5.74 -15.85
CA TRP A 414 -21.73 -4.78 -16.30
C TRP A 414 -20.44 -4.87 -15.47
N LEU A 415 -20.52 -4.94 -14.14
CA LEU A 415 -19.36 -5.14 -13.27
C LEU A 415 -18.66 -6.47 -13.59
N ALA A 416 -19.39 -7.58 -13.66
CA ALA A 416 -18.82 -8.89 -13.94
C ALA A 416 -18.13 -8.98 -15.32
N GLU A 417 -18.58 -8.22 -16.32
CA GLU A 417 -17.92 -8.14 -17.65
C GLU A 417 -16.56 -7.43 -17.59
N HIS A 418 -16.36 -6.51 -16.64
CA HIS A 418 -15.13 -5.73 -16.46
C HIS A 418 -14.16 -6.34 -15.44
N ILE A 419 -14.54 -7.44 -14.76
CA ILE A 419 -13.72 -8.10 -13.74
C ILE A 419 -13.29 -9.48 -14.23
N GLN A 420 -11.99 -9.73 -14.21
CA GLN A 420 -11.38 -11.03 -14.49
C GLN A 420 -10.89 -11.67 -13.19
N VAL A 421 -11.30 -12.90 -12.91
CA VAL A 421 -10.80 -13.67 -11.77
C VAL A 421 -9.60 -14.48 -12.21
N ASP A 422 -8.48 -14.31 -11.51
CA ASP A 422 -7.21 -14.97 -11.77
C ASP A 422 -6.76 -15.82 -10.56
N PRO A 423 -6.05 -16.95 -10.79
CA PRO A 423 -5.56 -17.76 -9.69
C PRO A 423 -4.34 -17.09 -9.05
N ALA A 424 -4.45 -16.69 -7.78
CA ALA A 424 -3.33 -16.10 -7.04
C ALA A 424 -2.30 -17.14 -6.62
N ARG A 425 -1.01 -16.80 -6.77
CA ARG A 425 0.09 -17.54 -6.12
C ARG A 425 0.22 -17.21 -4.63
N GLY A 426 0.01 -15.94 -4.28
CA GLY A 426 0.07 -15.41 -2.91
C GLY A 426 -1.27 -15.48 -2.17
N ALA A 427 -1.46 -14.58 -1.20
CA ALA A 427 -2.70 -14.51 -0.41
C ALA A 427 -3.92 -14.09 -1.23
N GLY A 428 -3.71 -13.32 -2.29
CA GLY A 428 -4.73 -12.63 -3.10
C GLY A 428 -4.38 -11.15 -3.23
N HIS A 429 -4.93 -10.48 -4.24
CA HIS A 429 -4.92 -9.01 -4.40
C HIS A 429 -5.78 -8.59 -5.60
N ALA A 430 -6.26 -7.36 -5.61
CA ALA A 430 -6.79 -6.70 -6.79
C ALA A 430 -5.66 -6.07 -7.62
N LEU A 431 -5.78 -6.17 -8.94
CA LEU A 431 -4.92 -5.45 -9.89
C LEU A 431 -5.81 -4.55 -10.77
N PRO A 432 -5.80 -3.22 -10.52
CA PRO A 432 -6.66 -2.27 -11.23
C PRO A 432 -6.32 -2.19 -12.71
N ALA A 433 -7.34 -1.95 -13.54
CA ALA A 433 -7.11 -1.48 -14.90
C ALA A 433 -6.65 -0.01 -14.90
N GLN A 434 -5.82 0.36 -15.89
CA GLN A 434 -5.40 1.75 -16.10
C GLN A 434 -6.08 2.39 -17.32
N ARG A 435 -6.82 1.61 -18.10
CA ARG A 435 -7.45 2.02 -19.35
C ARG A 435 -8.82 1.36 -19.47
N ARG A 436 -9.82 2.12 -19.91
CA ARG A 436 -11.22 1.67 -19.88
C ARG A 436 -11.54 0.42 -20.69
N GLU A 437 -10.73 0.12 -21.70
CA GLU A 437 -10.92 -1.11 -22.50
C GLU A 437 -10.37 -2.37 -21.83
N ASP A 438 -9.59 -2.23 -20.75
CA ASP A 438 -8.99 -3.34 -20.01
C ASP A 438 -9.89 -3.74 -18.83
N LYS A 439 -9.71 -4.98 -18.37
CA LYS A 439 -10.38 -5.50 -17.17
C LYS A 439 -9.54 -5.27 -15.93
N THR A 440 -10.20 -5.03 -14.81
CA THR A 440 -9.55 -5.19 -13.51
C THR A 440 -9.46 -6.69 -13.17
N HIS A 441 -8.44 -7.08 -12.42
CA HIS A 441 -8.19 -8.47 -12.09
C HIS A 441 -8.35 -8.72 -10.59
N LEU A 442 -9.21 -9.67 -10.25
CA LEU A 442 -9.41 -10.20 -8.91
C LEU A 442 -8.53 -11.44 -8.77
N ARG A 443 -7.45 -11.37 -8.01
CA ARG A 443 -6.59 -12.53 -7.76
C ARG A 443 -6.94 -13.16 -6.43
N THR A 444 -7.35 -14.42 -6.47
CA THR A 444 -7.63 -15.21 -5.26
C THR A 444 -7.17 -16.65 -5.41
N ARG A 445 -6.93 -17.32 -4.28
CA ARG A 445 -6.43 -18.69 -4.26
C ARG A 445 -7.57 -19.69 -4.26
N VAL A 446 -7.59 -20.56 -5.28
CA VAL A 446 -8.52 -21.71 -5.37
C VAL A 446 -7.71 -22.99 -5.59
N PRO A 447 -7.38 -23.73 -4.52
CA PRO A 447 -6.65 -25.00 -4.63
C PRO A 447 -7.42 -26.06 -5.44
N ARG A 448 -6.74 -27.15 -5.84
CA ARG A 448 -7.34 -28.28 -6.58
C ARG A 448 -8.55 -28.95 -5.90
N GLY A 449 -8.81 -28.66 -4.61
CA GLY A 449 -9.95 -29.16 -3.84
C GLY A 449 -11.13 -28.18 -3.71
N GLY A 450 -11.09 -27.05 -4.41
CA GLY A 450 -12.05 -25.96 -4.28
C GLY A 450 -11.60 -24.84 -3.35
N MET A 451 -12.30 -23.72 -3.40
CA MET A 451 -12.00 -22.51 -2.62
C MET A 451 -12.20 -22.78 -1.11
N SER A 452 -11.22 -22.44 -0.27
CA SER A 452 -11.40 -22.43 1.19
C SER A 452 -12.17 -21.18 1.63
N TYR A 453 -12.74 -21.19 2.82
CA TYR A 453 -13.40 -20.02 3.38
C TYR A 453 -12.44 -18.84 3.53
N GLN A 454 -11.19 -19.08 3.93
CA GLN A 454 -10.18 -18.02 3.93
C GLN A 454 -9.98 -17.42 2.52
N GLY A 455 -9.85 -18.27 1.49
CA GLY A 455 -9.71 -17.81 0.11
C GLY A 455 -10.94 -17.05 -0.38
N TYR A 456 -12.14 -17.45 0.03
CA TYR A 456 -13.39 -16.76 -0.26
C TYR A 456 -13.51 -15.40 0.43
N ASN A 457 -13.18 -15.33 1.71
CA ASN A 457 -13.19 -14.08 2.47
C ASN A 457 -12.23 -13.06 1.85
N VAL A 458 -11.02 -13.50 1.43
CA VAL A 458 -10.10 -12.66 0.65
C VAL A 458 -10.70 -12.29 -0.70
N ALA A 459 -11.27 -13.25 -1.44
CA ALA A 459 -11.87 -12.98 -2.75
C ALA A 459 -12.97 -11.90 -2.70
N LEU A 460 -13.76 -11.84 -1.62
CA LEU A 460 -14.76 -10.79 -1.44
C LEU A 460 -14.15 -9.43 -1.11
N HIS A 461 -13.07 -9.40 -0.33
CA HIS A 461 -12.29 -8.18 -0.11
C HIS A 461 -11.77 -7.63 -1.45
N GLU A 462 -11.10 -8.47 -2.24
CA GLU A 462 -10.60 -8.10 -3.56
C GLU A 462 -11.74 -7.70 -4.51
N LEU A 463 -12.88 -8.39 -4.48
CA LEU A 463 -14.05 -8.01 -5.27
C LEU A 463 -14.52 -6.59 -4.95
N GLY A 464 -14.45 -6.15 -3.69
CA GLY A 464 -14.79 -4.78 -3.31
C GLY A 464 -13.84 -3.75 -3.93
N HIS A 465 -12.52 -4.03 -3.95
CA HIS A 465 -11.55 -3.23 -4.72
C HIS A 465 -11.92 -3.19 -6.20
N ASN A 466 -12.10 -4.34 -6.84
CA ASN A 466 -12.41 -4.41 -8.26
C ASN A 466 -13.70 -3.66 -8.64
N VAL A 467 -14.74 -3.72 -7.79
CA VAL A 467 -15.98 -2.95 -8.02
C VAL A 467 -15.74 -1.45 -7.94
N GLU A 468 -14.98 -0.97 -6.94
CA GLU A 468 -14.58 0.43 -6.86
C GLU A 468 -13.83 0.86 -8.11
N GLU A 469 -12.80 0.10 -8.50
CA GLU A 469 -11.93 0.40 -9.63
C GLU A 469 -12.71 0.49 -10.95
N VAL A 470 -13.67 -0.42 -11.17
CA VAL A 470 -14.51 -0.38 -12.37
C VAL A 470 -15.41 0.86 -12.36
N PHE A 471 -16.00 1.24 -11.23
CA PHE A 471 -16.76 2.48 -11.16
C PHE A 471 -15.89 3.72 -11.34
N SER A 472 -14.72 3.74 -10.71
CA SER A 472 -13.84 4.90 -10.72
C SER A 472 -13.13 5.08 -12.06
N LEU A 473 -12.93 4.02 -12.85
CA LEU A 473 -12.40 4.12 -14.20
C LEU A 473 -13.49 4.24 -15.29
N ASN A 474 -14.43 3.30 -15.33
CA ASN A 474 -15.42 3.19 -16.40
C ASN A 474 -16.69 4.01 -16.14
N GLY A 475 -16.97 4.38 -14.89
CA GLY A 475 -18.14 5.17 -14.49
C GLY A 475 -17.90 6.68 -14.43
N ILE A 476 -16.65 7.15 -14.54
CA ILE A 476 -16.29 8.57 -14.43
C ILE A 476 -16.05 9.24 -15.80
N ASP A 477 -16.45 10.51 -15.90
CA ASP A 477 -16.35 11.30 -17.14
C ASP A 477 -14.90 11.57 -17.59
N HIS A 478 -13.96 11.68 -16.65
CA HIS A 478 -12.56 12.06 -16.91
C HIS A 478 -11.62 10.98 -16.39
N TRP A 479 -10.76 10.43 -17.26
CA TRP A 479 -9.79 9.40 -16.88
C TRP A 479 -8.88 9.86 -15.73
N SER A 480 -8.47 11.14 -15.76
CA SER A 480 -7.62 11.73 -14.73
C SER A 480 -8.27 11.81 -13.35
N LEU A 481 -9.58 11.56 -13.24
CA LEU A 481 -10.31 11.46 -11.98
C LEU A 481 -10.47 10.02 -11.48
N ALA A 482 -9.93 9.02 -12.19
CA ALA A 482 -10.03 7.63 -11.77
C ALA A 482 -9.37 7.38 -10.40
N GLY A 483 -9.97 6.45 -9.65
CA GLY A 483 -9.75 6.22 -8.22
C GLY A 483 -10.57 7.15 -7.32
N ILE A 484 -11.23 6.61 -6.29
CA ILE A 484 -11.74 7.43 -5.17
C ILE A 484 -10.56 8.20 -4.53
N PRO A 485 -10.72 9.44 -4.00
CA PRO A 485 -9.67 10.37 -3.57
C PRO A 485 -8.36 9.79 -3.03
N ASN A 486 -8.44 8.73 -2.24
CA ASN A 486 -7.27 7.97 -1.81
C ASN A 486 -7.63 6.51 -1.50
N ASN A 487 -6.60 5.69 -1.28
CA ASN A 487 -6.72 4.27 -0.98
C ASN A 487 -7.60 3.96 0.25
N ALA A 488 -7.75 4.86 1.23
CA ALA A 488 -8.55 4.58 2.42
C ALA A 488 -10.03 4.35 2.08
N PHE A 489 -10.55 5.04 1.06
CA PHE A 489 -11.91 4.77 0.59
C PHE A 489 -12.03 3.47 -0.17
N THR A 490 -11.03 3.12 -0.99
CA THR A 490 -10.99 1.83 -1.69
C THR A 490 -10.96 0.68 -0.69
N GLU A 491 -10.14 0.78 0.36
CA GLU A 491 -10.13 -0.17 1.50
C GLU A 491 -11.48 -0.24 2.20
N ALA A 492 -12.14 0.91 2.46
CA ALA A 492 -13.46 0.92 3.08
C ALA A 492 -14.51 0.15 2.24
N MET A 493 -14.45 0.28 0.91
CA MET A 493 -15.28 -0.50 -0.01
C MET A 493 -14.94 -2.00 0.06
N ALA A 494 -13.66 -2.37 0.04
CA ALA A 494 -13.20 -3.74 0.17
C ALA A 494 -13.67 -4.40 1.47
N PHE A 495 -13.52 -3.72 2.61
CA PHE A 495 -14.01 -4.21 3.91
C PHE A 495 -15.53 -4.33 3.96
N THR A 496 -16.28 -3.45 3.29
CA THR A 496 -17.74 -3.55 3.21
C THR A 496 -18.17 -4.86 2.52
N PHE A 497 -17.45 -5.28 1.47
CA PHE A 497 -17.72 -6.54 0.79
C PHE A 497 -17.29 -7.75 1.64
N GLN A 498 -16.09 -7.68 2.23
CA GLN A 498 -15.56 -8.73 3.09
C GLN A 498 -16.43 -8.97 4.32
N HIS A 499 -17.04 -7.93 4.89
CA HIS A 499 -17.92 -8.01 6.05
C HIS A 499 -19.21 -8.81 5.75
N ARG A 500 -19.68 -8.80 4.50
CA ARG A 500 -20.92 -9.49 4.09
C ARG A 500 -20.68 -10.93 3.61
N ASP A 501 -19.53 -11.51 3.92
CA ASP A 501 -19.15 -12.84 3.44
C ASP A 501 -20.09 -13.95 3.93
N LEU A 502 -20.43 -13.98 5.22
CA LEU A 502 -21.38 -14.95 5.79
C LEU A 502 -22.80 -14.70 5.29
N GLU A 503 -23.19 -13.43 5.05
CA GLU A 503 -24.46 -13.08 4.43
C GLU A 503 -24.59 -13.73 3.06
N LEU A 504 -23.54 -13.58 2.24
CA LEU A 504 -23.50 -14.10 0.88
C LEU A 504 -23.50 -15.62 0.83
N LEU A 505 -23.01 -16.29 1.87
CA LEU A 505 -23.14 -17.74 2.05
C LEU A 505 -24.50 -18.18 2.60
N GLY A 506 -25.36 -17.26 3.03
CA GLY A 506 -26.63 -17.56 3.70
C GLY A 506 -26.45 -18.10 5.12
N LEU A 507 -25.32 -17.78 5.76
CA LEU A 507 -24.92 -18.25 7.09
C LEU A 507 -24.95 -17.14 8.16
N GLN A 508 -25.30 -15.92 7.78
CA GLN A 508 -25.49 -14.84 8.75
C GLN A 508 -26.70 -15.11 9.63
N GLU A 509 -26.49 -15.05 10.95
CA GLU A 509 -27.58 -15.11 11.92
C GLU A 509 -28.18 -13.70 12.09
N PRO A 510 -29.49 -13.51 11.84
CA PRO A 510 -30.13 -12.23 12.09
C PRO A 510 -30.38 -12.03 13.60
N GLY A 511 -29.78 -10.98 14.17
CA GLY A 511 -30.02 -10.51 15.53
C GLY A 511 -29.00 -11.01 16.58
N GLY A 512 -28.86 -10.27 17.68
CA GLY A 512 -27.97 -10.58 18.82
C GLY A 512 -26.93 -9.48 19.10
N ASP A 513 -25.96 -9.76 19.97
CA ASP A 513 -24.83 -8.86 20.30
C ASP A 513 -23.77 -8.77 19.19
N ALA A 514 -24.05 -9.23 17.97
CA ALA A 514 -23.08 -9.27 16.87
C ALA A 514 -22.62 -7.87 16.45
N GLU A 515 -23.57 -6.95 16.22
CA GLU A 515 -23.29 -5.55 15.88
C GLU A 515 -22.55 -4.83 17.02
N HIS A 516 -22.94 -5.10 18.28
CA HIS A 516 -22.24 -4.55 19.45
C HIS A 516 -20.80 -5.06 19.54
N ASN A 517 -20.57 -6.37 19.42
CA ASN A 517 -19.22 -6.93 19.45
C ASN A 517 -18.39 -6.43 18.28
N GLU A 518 -18.98 -6.26 17.09
CA GLU A 518 -18.30 -5.66 15.96
C GLU A 518 -17.85 -4.24 16.25
N ALA A 519 -18.72 -3.38 16.80
CA ALA A 519 -18.34 -2.01 17.15
C ALA A 519 -17.16 -1.99 18.15
N LEU A 520 -17.18 -2.88 19.15
CA LEU A 520 -16.08 -3.04 20.11
C LEU A 520 -14.80 -3.55 19.43
N GLY A 521 -14.92 -4.52 18.52
CA GLY A 521 -13.82 -5.06 17.74
C GLY A 521 -13.19 -4.01 16.82
N THR A 522 -14.01 -3.20 16.16
CA THR A 522 -13.57 -2.08 15.33
C THR A 522 -12.79 -1.08 16.17
N LEU A 523 -13.32 -0.64 17.32
CA LEU A 523 -12.59 0.28 18.22
C LEU A 523 -11.25 -0.31 18.66
N TRP A 524 -11.20 -1.58 19.06
CA TRP A 524 -9.95 -2.23 19.50
C TRP A 524 -8.91 -2.33 18.37
N ASN A 525 -9.34 -2.75 17.17
CA ASN A 525 -8.47 -2.84 16.00
C ASN A 525 -7.98 -1.46 15.54
N THR A 526 -8.85 -0.44 15.56
CA THR A 526 -8.45 0.94 15.25
C THR A 526 -7.47 1.48 16.29
N TYR A 527 -7.65 1.15 17.57
CA TYR A 527 -6.70 1.50 18.64
C TYR A 527 -5.30 0.89 18.40
N GLU A 528 -5.23 -0.41 18.04
CA GLU A 528 -3.98 -1.07 17.64
C GLU A 528 -3.30 -0.35 16.46
N ILE A 529 -4.02 -0.23 15.33
CA ILE A 529 -3.48 0.31 14.08
C ILE A 529 -3.08 1.77 14.26
N SER A 530 -3.78 2.53 15.10
CA SER A 530 -3.43 3.92 15.41
C SER A 530 -2.07 4.03 16.10
N GLY A 531 -1.79 3.15 17.07
CA GLY A 531 -0.50 3.09 17.74
C GLY A 531 0.64 2.78 16.75
N VAL A 532 0.47 1.76 15.91
CA VAL A 532 1.47 1.37 14.91
C VAL A 532 1.71 2.47 13.88
N SER A 533 0.64 3.11 13.40
CA SER A 533 0.70 4.19 12.40
C SER A 533 1.41 5.44 12.94
N LEU A 534 1.21 5.77 14.23
CA LEU A 534 1.95 6.88 14.86
C LEU A 534 3.44 6.57 15.03
N VAL A 535 3.80 5.32 15.31
CA VAL A 535 5.22 4.92 15.34
C VAL A 535 5.87 5.12 13.98
N ASP A 536 5.22 4.66 12.90
CA ASP A 536 5.74 4.86 11.53
C ASP A 536 5.90 6.36 11.20
N LEU A 537 4.83 7.15 11.38
CA LEU A 537 4.87 8.59 11.13
C LEU A 537 5.99 9.29 11.91
N ARG A 538 6.08 9.05 13.21
CA ARG A 538 7.05 9.73 14.08
C ARG A 538 8.48 9.27 13.85
N VAL A 539 8.69 8.02 13.42
CA VAL A 539 10.01 7.54 12.97
C VAL A 539 10.47 8.31 11.74
N TRP A 540 9.60 8.55 10.76
CA TRP A 540 9.93 9.35 9.59
C TRP A 540 10.22 10.82 9.95
N GLN A 541 9.39 11.44 10.80
CA GLN A 541 9.65 12.79 11.32
C GLN A 541 11.02 12.86 11.98
N TRP A 542 11.32 11.90 12.86
CA TRP A 542 12.60 11.81 13.56
C TRP A 542 13.79 11.61 12.60
N LEU A 543 13.69 10.74 11.60
CA LEU A 543 14.76 10.54 10.60
C LEU A 543 15.00 11.81 9.77
N TYR A 544 13.97 12.59 9.47
CA TYR A 544 14.12 13.89 8.81
C TYR A 544 14.85 14.92 9.70
N GLU A 545 14.62 14.90 11.01
CA GLU A 545 15.34 15.72 12.00
C GLU A 545 16.77 15.23 12.25
N HIS A 546 17.00 13.92 12.08
CA HIS A 546 18.26 13.23 12.36
C HIS A 546 18.72 12.37 11.17
N PRO A 547 19.08 12.99 10.03
CA PRO A 547 19.30 12.24 8.79
C PRO A 547 20.52 11.31 8.80
N GLU A 548 21.44 11.44 9.76
CA GLU A 548 22.67 10.65 9.88
C GLU A 548 22.64 9.72 11.12
N ALA A 549 21.44 9.42 11.62
CA ALA A 549 21.16 8.65 12.83
C ALA A 549 21.81 7.27 12.92
#